data_AF-A0A973E8A2-F1
#
_entry.id   AF-A0A973E8A2-F1
#
_cell.length_a   1.000
_cell.length_b   1.000
_cell.length_c   1.000
_cell.angle_alpha   90.00
_cell.angle_beta   90.00
_cell.angle_gamma   90.00
#
_symmetry.space_group_name_H-M   'P 1'
#
loop_
_entity.id
_entity.type
_entity.pdbx_description
1 polymer ?
#
loop_
_entity_poly.entity_id
_entity_poly.type
_entity_poly.pdbx_seq_one_letter_code
_entity_poly.pdbx_strand_id
1 'polypeptide(L)'
;MATVHCFVWDRWKEVETDALRSGDIIHRAGELFQIIAPAYVEKGKPHLPARRLEQEPIRLMVGEFAEGLDHVCMAMDMTGSDLREYDNGDAQLLDLEAGPGHICSPRLPRAELERFCEVHIEHYQAHFDEHESRLDRGERIPLKPWWEGAAS
;
A
#
# COMPACT_ATOMS: atom_id res chain seq x y z
N MET A 1 5.04 4.03 -25.53
CA MET A 1 4.81 5.22 -24.68
C MET A 1 5.30 4.87 -23.29
N ALA A 2 5.60 5.84 -22.43
CA ALA A 2 6.18 5.52 -21.12
C ALA A 2 5.05 5.24 -20.12
N THR A 3 5.08 4.07 -19.49
CA THR A 3 4.19 3.67 -18.40
C THR A 3 4.85 3.91 -17.05
N VAL A 4 4.03 4.07 -16.02
CA VAL A 4 4.46 4.13 -14.62
C VAL A 4 3.47 3.39 -13.73
N HIS A 5 3.95 2.86 -12.61
CA HIS A 5 3.06 2.31 -11.60
C HIS A 5 2.37 3.45 -10.83
N CYS A 6 1.05 3.51 -10.97
CA CYS A 6 0.18 4.46 -10.29
C CYS A 6 -0.68 3.71 -9.27
N PHE A 7 -0.80 4.25 -8.06
CA PHE A 7 -1.68 3.75 -7.03
C PHE A 7 -3.10 4.27 -7.28
N VAL A 8 -3.98 3.38 -7.69
CA VAL A 8 -5.35 3.68 -8.13
C VAL A 8 -6.33 2.92 -7.26
N TRP A 9 -7.07 3.65 -6.42
CA TRP A 9 -8.23 3.22 -5.62
C TRP A 9 -8.04 2.10 -4.59
N ASP A 10 -6.94 1.36 -4.62
CA ASP A 10 -6.61 0.22 -3.72
C ASP A 10 -5.40 -0.59 -4.20
N ARG A 11 -4.93 -0.34 -5.44
CA ARG A 11 -3.92 -1.17 -6.09
C ARG A 11 -2.97 -0.39 -6.98
N TRP A 12 -1.81 -0.99 -7.20
CA TRP A 12 -0.87 -0.52 -8.20
C TRP A 12 -1.32 -0.97 -9.59
N LYS A 13 -1.41 -0.03 -10.53
CA LYS A 13 -1.66 -0.30 -11.95
C LYS A 13 -0.58 0.34 -12.79
N GLU A 14 -0.18 -0.33 -13.86
CA GLU A 14 0.57 0.35 -14.92
C GLU A 14 -0.38 1.29 -15.67
N VAL A 15 0.00 2.56 -15.71
CA VAL A 15 -0.77 3.62 -16.36
C VAL A 15 0.15 4.37 -17.30
N GLU A 16 -0.34 4.71 -18.48
CA GLU A 16 0.38 5.57 -19.42
C GLU A 16 0.53 6.98 -18.83
N THR A 17 1.70 7.58 -19.03
CA THR A 17 2.04 8.88 -18.42
C THR A 17 1.11 10.03 -18.82
N ASP A 18 0.41 9.93 -19.95
CA ASP A 18 -0.59 10.89 -20.43
C ASP A 18 -1.97 10.75 -19.77
N ALA A 19 -2.26 9.60 -19.17
CA ALA A 19 -3.50 9.33 -18.46
C ALA A 19 -3.47 9.76 -16.99
N LEU A 20 -2.28 10.09 -16.46
CA LEU A 20 -2.09 10.55 -15.09
C LEU A 20 -2.73 11.91 -14.85
N ARG A 21 -3.36 12.06 -13.68
CA ARG A 21 -4.06 13.27 -13.25
C ARG A 21 -3.43 13.83 -11.98
N SER A 22 -3.67 15.12 -11.74
CA SER A 22 -3.28 15.75 -10.48
C SER A 22 -3.91 14.98 -9.31
N GLY A 23 -3.11 14.66 -8.30
CA GLY A 23 -3.51 13.86 -7.14
C GLY A 23 -3.05 12.39 -7.21
N ASP A 24 -2.80 11.85 -8.40
CA ASP A 24 -2.33 10.47 -8.58
C ASP A 24 -0.99 10.24 -7.88
N ILE A 25 -0.84 9.09 -7.23
CA ILE A 25 0.40 8.69 -6.57
C ILE A 25 1.12 7.68 -7.45
N ILE A 26 2.39 7.93 -7.75
CA ILE A 26 3.23 7.02 -8.52
C ILE A 26 4.43 6.56 -7.70
N HIS A 27 4.91 5.36 -7.99
CA HIS A 27 6.18 4.85 -7.47
C HIS A 27 7.22 4.87 -8.58
N ARG A 28 8.39 5.46 -8.31
CA ARG A 28 9.49 5.52 -9.26
C ARG A 28 10.83 5.54 -8.53
N ALA A 29 11.71 4.62 -8.90
CA ALA A 29 13.07 4.54 -8.37
C ALA A 29 13.15 4.42 -6.84
N GLY A 30 12.17 3.74 -6.22
CA GLY A 30 12.10 3.56 -4.76
C GLY A 30 11.49 4.74 -4.00
N GLU A 31 11.02 5.78 -4.71
CA GLU A 31 10.39 6.95 -4.11
C GLU A 31 8.94 7.08 -4.57
N LEU A 32 8.11 7.67 -3.70
CA LEU A 32 6.72 8.02 -3.98
C LEU A 32 6.63 9.47 -4.46
N PHE A 33 5.84 9.69 -5.50
CA PHE A 33 5.54 11.01 -6.01
C PHE A 33 4.05 11.20 -6.17
N GLN A 34 3.55 12.38 -5.86
CA GLN A 34 2.21 12.80 -6.22
C GLN A 34 2.25 13.71 -7.44
N ILE A 35 1.47 13.38 -8.46
CA ILE A 35 1.32 14.19 -9.67
C ILE A 35 0.64 15.51 -9.31
N ILE A 36 1.26 16.62 -9.71
CA ILE A 36 0.72 17.97 -9.42
C ILE A 36 0.02 18.58 -10.64
N ALA A 37 0.41 18.19 -11.86
CA ALA A 37 -0.21 18.64 -13.11
C ALA A 37 -0.08 17.57 -14.22
N PRO A 38 -0.90 17.64 -15.28
CA PRO A 38 -0.79 16.71 -16.42
C PRO A 38 0.60 16.74 -17.07
N ALA A 39 0.97 15.62 -17.68
CA ALA A 39 2.19 15.53 -18.47
C ALA A 39 2.17 16.51 -19.66
N TYR A 40 3.32 17.08 -19.99
CA TYR A 40 3.49 17.96 -21.14
C TYR A 40 4.83 17.73 -21.84
N VAL A 41 4.96 18.23 -23.07
CA VAL A 41 6.22 18.16 -23.83
C VAL A 41 6.80 19.55 -23.95
N GLU A 42 8.05 19.71 -23.50
CA GLU A 42 8.82 20.94 -23.66
C GLU A 42 10.12 20.62 -24.38
N LYS A 43 10.38 21.31 -25.50
CA LYS A 43 11.59 21.12 -26.33
C LYS A 43 11.82 19.64 -26.73
N GLY A 44 10.74 18.91 -27.01
CA GLY A 44 10.78 17.50 -27.40
C GLY A 44 11.04 16.52 -26.25
N LYS A 45 11.11 16.98 -25.00
CA LYS A 45 11.25 16.13 -23.81
C LYS A 45 9.92 16.04 -23.06
N PRO A 46 9.48 14.82 -22.68
CA PRO A 46 8.29 14.67 -21.83
C PRO A 46 8.63 15.09 -20.40
N HIS A 47 7.77 15.90 -19.81
CA HIS A 47 7.82 16.34 -18.43
C HIS A 47 6.56 15.87 -17.70
N LEU A 48 6.74 15.31 -16.52
CA LEU A 48 5.67 14.92 -15.62
C LEU A 48 5.84 15.68 -14.30
N PRO A 49 5.08 16.76 -14.09
CA PRO A 49 5.11 17.51 -12.85
C PRO A 49 4.66 16.65 -11.68
N ALA A 50 5.55 16.42 -10.74
CA ALA A 50 5.25 15.69 -9.53
C ALA A 50 6.00 16.27 -8.34
N ARG A 51 5.44 16.13 -7.14
CA ARG A 51 6.12 16.41 -5.87
C ARG A 51 6.45 15.08 -5.21
N ARG A 52 7.63 14.99 -4.59
CA ARG A 52 7.94 13.83 -3.76
C ARG A 52 7.01 13.82 -2.55
N LEU A 53 6.45 12.66 -2.23
CA LEU A 53 5.77 12.46 -0.96
C LEU A 53 6.83 12.14 0.08
N GLU A 54 6.96 13.02 1.08
CA GLU A 54 7.80 12.73 2.24
C GLU A 54 7.12 11.69 3.10
N GLN A 55 7.94 10.87 3.77
CA GLN A 55 7.43 9.86 4.68
C GLN A 55 6.62 10.55 5.77
N GLU A 56 5.38 10.08 5.98
CA GLU A 56 4.69 10.46 7.19
C GLU A 56 5.44 9.90 8.40
N PRO A 57 5.34 10.53 9.58
CA PRO A 57 5.88 9.96 10.80
C PRO A 57 5.37 8.55 11.00
N ILE A 58 6.25 7.63 11.44
CA ILE A 58 5.87 6.28 11.83
C ILE A 58 4.76 6.40 12.90
N ARG A 59 3.57 5.90 12.59
CA ARG A 59 2.45 5.86 13.52
C ARG A 59 2.53 4.56 14.30
N LEU A 60 2.92 4.66 15.57
CA LEU A 60 2.93 3.50 16.47
C LEU A 60 1.50 3.26 16.97
N MET A 61 0.96 2.09 16.63
CA MET A 61 -0.37 1.65 17.08
C MET A 61 -0.24 1.04 18.48
N VAL A 62 -0.32 1.88 19.52
CA VAL A 62 -0.20 1.45 20.92
C VAL A 62 -1.31 2.03 21.79
N GLY A 63 -1.73 1.28 22.81
CA GLY A 63 -2.76 1.71 23.75
C GLY A 63 -4.09 2.00 23.06
N GLU A 64 -4.67 3.17 23.30
CA GLU A 64 -5.95 3.59 22.73
C GLU A 64 -5.96 3.64 21.19
N PHE A 65 -4.80 3.85 20.56
CA PHE A 65 -4.72 3.88 19.09
C PHE A 65 -4.88 2.48 18.47
N ALA A 66 -4.52 1.43 19.20
CA ALA A 66 -4.68 0.03 18.80
C ALA A 66 -6.00 -0.59 19.28
N GLU A 67 -6.86 0.17 19.98
CA GLU A 67 -8.11 -0.37 20.53
C GLU A 67 -8.99 -0.93 19.40
N GLY A 68 -9.34 -2.22 19.52
CA GLY A 68 -10.16 -2.93 18.54
C GLY A 68 -9.44 -3.23 17.22
N LEU A 69 -8.11 -3.25 17.21
CA LEU A 69 -7.27 -3.56 16.04
C LEU A 69 -6.24 -4.67 16.33
N ASP A 70 -6.56 -5.60 17.23
CA ASP A 70 -5.61 -6.62 17.68
C ASP A 70 -5.08 -7.46 16.51
N HIS A 71 -5.96 -7.96 15.65
CA HIS A 71 -5.58 -8.80 14.51
C HIS A 71 -5.00 -8.00 13.35
N VAL A 72 -5.43 -6.75 13.17
CA VAL A 72 -4.77 -5.80 12.26
C VAL A 72 -3.32 -5.59 12.66
N CYS A 73 -3.04 -5.33 13.95
CA CYS A 73 -1.68 -5.17 14.45
C CYS A 73 -0.86 -6.45 14.25
N MET A 74 -1.44 -7.62 14.55
CA MET A 74 -0.78 -8.91 14.29
C MET A 74 -0.44 -9.11 12.81
N ALA A 75 -1.37 -8.81 11.90
CA ALA A 75 -1.14 -8.93 10.47
C ALA A 75 -0.07 -7.94 9.97
N MET A 76 -0.03 -6.72 10.51
CA MET A 76 1.03 -5.75 10.23
C MET A 76 2.40 -6.29 10.65
N ASP A 77 2.53 -6.80 11.88
CA ASP A 77 3.77 -7.37 12.40
C ASP A 77 4.28 -8.54 11.54
N MET A 78 3.37 -9.40 11.08
CA MET A 78 3.70 -10.58 10.26
C MET A 78 4.06 -10.25 8.81
N THR A 79 3.75 -9.04 8.33
CA THR A 79 3.96 -8.65 6.94
C THR A 79 4.92 -7.47 6.77
N GLY A 80 5.20 -6.74 7.85
CA GLY A 80 5.91 -5.47 7.81
C GLY A 80 5.14 -4.38 7.04
N SER A 81 3.81 -4.48 6.98
CA SER A 81 2.96 -3.49 6.30
C SER A 81 2.44 -2.40 7.24
N ASP A 82 2.00 -1.29 6.66
CA ASP A 82 1.37 -0.20 7.38
C ASP A 82 -0.17 -0.23 7.26
N LEU A 83 -0.85 0.32 8.26
CA LEU A 83 -2.27 0.63 8.17
C LEU A 83 -2.47 1.98 7.46
N ARG A 84 -3.05 1.94 6.27
CA ARG A 84 -3.50 3.14 5.56
C ARG A 84 -4.98 3.37 5.83
N GLU A 85 -5.31 4.50 6.46
CA GLU A 85 -6.67 4.98 6.62
C GLU A 85 -7.03 5.95 5.48
N TYR A 86 -8.29 5.90 5.03
CA TYR A 86 -8.84 6.74 3.98
C TYR A 86 -9.91 7.68 4.54
N ASP A 87 -10.11 8.83 3.89
CA ASP A 87 -11.07 9.86 4.35
C ASP A 87 -12.53 9.37 4.48
N ASN A 88 -12.87 8.28 3.80
CA ASN A 88 -14.20 7.66 3.87
C ASN A 88 -14.35 6.66 5.03
N GLY A 89 -13.34 6.48 5.88
CA GLY A 89 -13.35 5.56 7.01
C GLY A 89 -12.94 4.12 6.67
N ASP A 90 -12.63 3.85 5.39
CA ASP A 90 -12.00 2.59 5.02
C ASP A 90 -10.54 2.58 5.47
N ALA A 91 -9.99 1.37 5.61
CA ALA A 91 -8.60 1.13 5.84
C ALA A 91 -8.10 -0.05 5.00
N GLN A 92 -6.78 -0.14 4.86
CA GLN A 92 -6.11 -1.21 4.15
C GLN A 92 -4.68 -1.38 4.70
N LEU A 93 -4.22 -2.62 4.79
CA LEU A 93 -2.82 -2.98 5.02
C LEU A 93 -2.03 -2.96 3.71
N LEU A 94 -1.02 -2.10 3.62
CA LEU A 94 -0.07 -2.05 2.51
C LEU A 94 1.23 -1.34 2.88
N ASP A 95 2.30 -1.61 2.14
CA ASP A 95 3.52 -0.79 2.15
C ASP A 95 3.62 -0.05 0.81
N LEU A 96 3.27 1.24 0.82
CA LEU A 96 3.33 2.07 -0.39
C LEU A 96 4.77 2.31 -0.87
N GLU A 97 5.74 2.32 0.03
CA GLU A 97 7.12 2.64 -0.28
C GLU A 97 7.86 1.47 -0.89
N ALA A 98 7.55 0.25 -0.43
CA ALA A 98 7.97 -0.97 -1.09
C ALA A 98 7.48 -1.02 -2.54
N GLY A 99 6.36 -0.35 -2.81
CA GLY A 99 5.84 -0.10 -4.15
C GLY A 99 4.91 -1.22 -4.62
N PRO A 100 4.83 -1.46 -5.95
CA PRO A 100 3.93 -2.44 -6.53
C PRO A 100 4.08 -3.84 -5.92
N GLY A 101 2.95 -4.43 -5.52
CA GLY A 101 2.90 -5.81 -5.00
C GLY A 101 2.90 -5.94 -3.48
N HIS A 102 3.01 -4.84 -2.72
CA HIS A 102 2.99 -4.86 -1.26
C HIS A 102 1.63 -4.46 -0.69
N ILE A 103 0.59 -5.17 -1.09
CA ILE A 103 -0.77 -5.01 -0.57
C ILE A 103 -1.12 -6.27 0.21
N CYS A 104 -1.48 -6.10 1.47
CA CYS A 104 -1.63 -7.20 2.43
C CYS A 104 -3.09 -7.45 2.82
N SER A 105 -4.04 -6.66 2.31
CA SER A 105 -5.48 -6.84 2.56
C SER A 105 -6.33 -6.12 1.51
N PRO A 106 -7.63 -6.47 1.40
CA PRO A 106 -8.59 -5.63 0.71
C PRO A 106 -8.81 -4.29 1.45
N ARG A 107 -9.28 -3.28 0.73
CA ARG A 107 -9.77 -2.04 1.34
C ARG A 107 -11.16 -2.28 1.92
N LEU A 108 -11.31 -2.12 3.23
CA LEU A 108 -12.54 -2.38 3.98
C LEU A 108 -12.78 -1.31 5.05
N PRO A 109 -14.00 -1.10 5.53
CA PRO A 109 -14.24 -0.36 6.77
C PRO A 109 -13.35 -0.89 7.90
N ARG A 110 -12.81 0.00 8.74
CA ARG A 110 -11.82 -0.36 9.78
C ARG A 110 -12.22 -1.58 10.65
N ALA A 111 -13.47 -1.65 11.10
CA ALA A 111 -13.96 -2.78 11.89
C ALA A 111 -14.10 -4.08 11.09
N GLU A 112 -14.39 -3.98 9.79
CA GLU A 112 -14.44 -5.13 8.88
C GLU A 112 -13.03 -5.63 8.55
N LEU A 113 -12.05 -4.72 8.46
CA LEU A 113 -10.65 -5.07 8.28
C LEU A 113 -10.10 -5.86 9.47
N GLU A 114 -10.43 -5.46 10.71
CA GLU A 114 -10.08 -6.21 11.92
C GLU A 114 -10.62 -7.64 11.86
N ARG A 115 -11.93 -7.77 11.59
CA ARG A 115 -12.58 -9.08 11.46
C ARG A 115 -12.01 -9.91 10.31
N PHE A 116 -11.64 -9.25 9.20
CA PHE A 116 -10.98 -9.92 8.08
C PHE A 116 -9.63 -10.50 8.51
N CYS A 117 -8.82 -9.73 9.25
CA CYS A 117 -7.54 -10.19 9.76
C CYS A 117 -7.72 -11.33 10.78
N GLU A 118 -8.72 -11.26 11.66
CA GLU A 118 -9.06 -12.33 12.60
C GLU A 118 -9.38 -13.64 11.87
N VAL A 119 -10.28 -13.60 10.89
CA VAL A 119 -10.73 -14.78 10.14
C VAL A 119 -9.60 -15.40 9.31
N HIS A 120 -8.65 -14.59 8.85
CA HIS A 120 -7.60 -15.01 7.91
C HIS A 120 -6.20 -15.01 8.51
N ILE A 121 -6.07 -14.96 9.84
CA ILE A 121 -4.78 -14.81 10.53
C ILE A 121 -3.77 -15.89 10.14
N GLU A 122 -4.24 -17.10 9.86
CA GLU A 122 -3.43 -18.23 9.43
C GLU A 122 -2.67 -17.99 8.11
N HIS A 123 -3.20 -17.17 7.20
CA HIS A 123 -2.50 -16.84 5.96
C HIS A 123 -1.31 -15.90 6.21
N TYR A 124 -1.48 -14.95 7.14
CA TYR A 124 -0.40 -14.06 7.56
C TYR A 124 0.68 -14.84 8.32
N GLN A 125 0.27 -15.73 9.23
CA GLN A 125 1.20 -16.58 9.97
C GLN A 125 2.00 -17.49 9.03
N ALA A 126 1.36 -18.14 8.06
CA ALA A 126 2.06 -18.99 7.10
C ALA A 126 3.08 -18.20 6.27
N HIS A 127 2.76 -16.98 5.86
CA HIS A 127 3.70 -16.10 5.17
C HIS A 127 4.88 -15.71 6.06
N PHE A 128 4.60 -15.35 7.32
CA PHE A 128 5.64 -15.03 8.29
C PHE A 128 6.56 -16.22 8.54
N ASP A 129 6.02 -17.40 8.83
CA ASP A 129 6.80 -18.62 9.10
C ASP A 129 7.71 -19.01 7.91
N GLU A 130 7.24 -18.80 6.68
CA GLU A 130 8.05 -19.05 5.47
C GLU A 130 9.21 -18.05 5.31
N HIS A 131 9.08 -16.85 5.88
CA HIS A 131 9.96 -15.71 5.58
C HIS A 131 10.55 -15.01 6.81
N GLU A 132 10.36 -15.53 8.01
CA GLU A 132 10.70 -14.92 9.31
C GLU A 132 12.10 -14.31 9.30
N SER A 133 13.12 -15.13 8.99
CA SER A 133 14.51 -14.66 8.99
C SER A 133 14.80 -13.50 8.03
N ARG A 134 14.01 -13.35 6.96
CA ARG A 134 14.15 -12.28 5.96
C ARG A 134 13.43 -11.02 6.44
N LEU A 135 12.22 -11.18 6.97
CA LEU A 135 11.44 -10.11 7.59
C LEU A 135 12.21 -9.49 8.77
N ASP A 136 12.84 -10.31 9.62
CA ASP A 136 13.70 -9.87 10.73
C ASP A 136 14.90 -9.03 10.29
N ARG A 137 15.38 -9.22 9.05
CA ARG A 137 16.46 -8.41 8.46
C ARG A 137 15.95 -7.14 7.79
N GLY A 138 14.64 -6.88 7.85
CA GLY A 138 13.99 -5.74 7.19
C GLY A 138 13.78 -5.94 5.69
N GLU A 139 13.84 -7.18 5.17
CA GLU A 139 13.46 -7.43 3.77
C GLU A 139 11.94 -7.25 3.60
N ARG A 140 11.52 -6.40 2.67
CA ARG A 140 10.12 -6.25 2.27
C ARG A 140 9.72 -7.41 1.36
N ILE A 141 8.88 -8.33 1.84
CA ILE A 141 8.43 -9.49 1.06
C ILE A 141 6.99 -9.28 0.57
N PRO A 142 6.71 -9.38 -0.74
CA PRO A 142 5.34 -9.28 -1.23
C PRO A 142 4.47 -10.42 -0.72
N LEU A 143 3.30 -10.07 -0.20
CA LEU A 143 2.25 -11.02 0.13
C LEU A 143 1.42 -11.30 -1.12
N LYS A 144 1.36 -12.56 -1.57
CA LYS A 144 0.51 -12.91 -2.71
C LYS A 144 -0.96 -12.75 -2.30
N PRO A 145 -1.76 -11.91 -2.96
CA PRO A 145 -3.18 -11.77 -2.61
C PRO A 145 -3.93 -13.09 -2.76
N TRP A 146 -4.65 -13.50 -1.71
CA TRP A 146 -5.56 -14.65 -1.72
C TRP A 146 -7.04 -14.24 -1.73
N TRP A 147 -7.32 -12.96 -1.43
CA TRP A 147 -8.66 -12.40 -1.34
C TRP A 147 -9.18 -11.80 -2.65
N GLU A 148 -8.33 -11.72 -3.68
CA GLU A 148 -8.72 -11.24 -5.01
C GLU A 148 -9.72 -12.22 -5.66
N GLY A 149 -11.02 -11.94 -5.48
CA GLY A 149 -12.13 -12.80 -5.90
C GLY A 149 -13.27 -12.89 -4.88
N ALA A 150 -13.09 -12.37 -3.66
CA ALA A 150 -14.12 -12.34 -2.61
C ALA A 150 -14.95 -11.05 -2.57
N ALA A 151 -14.68 -10.08 -3.46
CA ALA A 151 -15.51 -8.90 -3.62
C ALA A 151 -16.78 -9.26 -4.41
N SER A 152 -17.83 -9.61 -3.68
CA SER A 152 -19.22 -9.69 -4.18
C SER A 152 -19.99 -8.44 -3.79
#